data_AF-A0A847HFT0-F1
#
_entry.id   AF-A0A847HFT0-F1
#
_cell.length_a   1.000
_cell.length_b   1.000
_cell.length_c   1.000
_cell.angle_alpha   90.00
_cell.angle_beta   90.00
_cell.angle_gamma   90.00
#
_symmetry.space_group_name_H-M   'P 1'
#
loop_
_entity.id
_entity.type
_entity.pdbx_description
1 polymer ?
#
loop_
_entity_poly.entity_id
_entity_poly.type
_entity_poly.pdbx_seq_one_letter_code
_entity_poly.pdbx_strand_id
1 'polypeptide(L)'
;MALSPLLAIERPHLPRPSLREIGRDLGPQEIGNGLVALIFSASGPIAVILAAAAAGNLDPGQTSSWIFGAFLGNGLLTLLLTWLYRSPQAYFWTIPGTVLAGDALTHLSFGEVIGAYLATGVLVFLLGWTGLIGRIMAILPPTIVMAMVAGIFLRFGLDLITAAT
;
A
#
# COMPACT_ATOMS: atom_id res chain seq x y z
N MET A 1 29.90 -16.29 11.50
CA MET A 1 29.86 -14.81 11.48
C MET A 1 28.41 -14.40 11.60
N ALA A 2 27.93 -14.22 12.83
CA ALA A 2 26.52 -13.95 13.13
C ALA A 2 26.18 -12.52 12.70
N LEU A 3 25.23 -12.37 11.77
CA LEU A 3 24.64 -11.08 11.42
C LEU A 3 23.94 -10.54 12.68
N SER A 4 24.33 -9.35 13.15
CA SER A 4 23.65 -8.71 14.29
C SER A 4 22.13 -8.67 14.02
N PRO A 5 21.29 -9.28 14.88
CA PRO A 5 19.83 -9.33 14.72
C PRO A 5 19.15 -7.97 15.01
N LEU A 6 19.87 -6.87 14.84
CA LEU A 6 19.52 -5.52 15.28
C LEU A 6 19.28 -4.53 14.12
N LEU A 7 19.45 -4.96 12.87
CA LEU A 7 19.05 -4.21 11.68
C LEU A 7 18.17 -5.10 10.82
N ALA A 8 16.87 -4.83 10.79
CA ALA A 8 15.88 -5.52 9.96
C ALA A 8 16.00 -5.16 8.46
N ILE A 9 17.09 -4.52 8.05
CA ILE A 9 17.32 -4.13 6.66
C ILE A 9 17.95 -5.30 5.94
N GLU A 10 17.19 -5.88 5.03
CA GLU A 10 17.72 -6.81 4.03
C GLU A 10 18.69 -6.08 3.11
N ARG A 11 19.87 -6.67 2.89
CA ARG A 11 20.85 -6.09 1.97
C ARG A 11 20.56 -6.62 0.57
N PRO A 12 20.54 -5.77 -0.47
CA PRO A 12 20.46 -6.24 -1.84
C PRO A 12 21.61 -7.20 -2.16
N HIS A 13 21.27 -8.41 -2.59
CA HIS A 13 22.26 -9.46 -2.90
C HIS A 13 22.69 -9.47 -4.37
N LEU A 14 21.89 -8.85 -5.25
CA LEU A 14 22.12 -8.82 -6.71
C LEU A 14 22.63 -7.45 -7.17
N PRO A 15 23.48 -7.41 -8.22
CA PRO A 15 23.89 -6.14 -8.81
C PRO A 15 22.70 -5.47 -9.50
N ARG A 16 22.61 -4.14 -9.34
CA ARG A 16 21.56 -3.32 -9.94
C ARG A 16 21.58 -3.44 -11.47
N PRO A 17 20.42 -3.56 -12.13
CA PRO A 17 20.38 -3.66 -13.58
C PRO A 17 20.81 -2.32 -14.22
N SER A 18 21.57 -2.44 -15.29
CA SER A 18 21.96 -1.32 -16.16
C SER A 18 20.79 -0.88 -17.04
N LEU A 19 20.80 0.37 -17.51
CA LEU A 19 19.76 0.88 -18.43
C LEU A 19 19.68 0.06 -19.74
N ARG A 20 20.80 -0.52 -20.18
CA ARG A 20 20.85 -1.41 -21.34
C ARG A 20 20.13 -2.73 -21.08
N GLU A 21 20.30 -3.33 -19.89
CA GLU A 21 19.57 -4.53 -19.51
C GLU A 21 18.06 -4.26 -19.42
N ILE A 22 17.66 -3.15 -18.77
CA ILE A 22 16.24 -2.75 -18.72
C ILE A 22 15.68 -2.57 -20.12
N GLY A 23 16.39 -1.85 -21.00
CA GLY A 23 15.97 -1.64 -22.39
C GLY A 23 15.86 -2.94 -23.20
N ARG A 24 16.72 -3.93 -22.94
CA ARG A 24 16.66 -5.26 -23.58
C ARG A 24 15.46 -6.07 -23.08
N ASP A 25 15.12 -5.93 -21.81
CA ASP A 25 14.09 -6.74 -21.15
C ASP A 25 12.67 -6.13 -21.35
N LEU A 26 12.54 -4.98 -22.03
CA LEU A 26 11.26 -4.40 -22.45
C LEU A 26 10.68 -5.16 -23.66
N GLY A 27 10.19 -6.37 -23.42
CA GLY A 27 9.50 -7.18 -24.41
C GLY A 27 7.96 -6.99 -24.40
N PRO A 28 7.25 -7.56 -25.39
CA PRO A 28 5.79 -7.47 -25.46
C PRO A 28 5.07 -8.10 -24.26
N GLN A 29 5.65 -9.15 -23.65
CA GLN A 29 5.07 -9.81 -22.48
C GLN A 29 5.17 -8.92 -21.24
N GLU A 30 6.31 -8.26 -21.04
CA GLU A 30 6.57 -7.37 -19.92
C GLU A 30 5.69 -6.12 -19.99
N ILE A 31 5.54 -5.55 -21.20
CA ILE A 31 4.60 -4.46 -21.45
C ILE A 31 3.16 -4.93 -21.19
N GLY A 32 2.79 -6.12 -21.66
CA GLY A 32 1.48 -6.72 -21.42
C GLY A 32 1.18 -6.90 -19.93
N ASN A 33 2.13 -7.43 -19.16
CA ASN A 33 2.01 -7.59 -17.72
C ASN A 33 1.86 -6.25 -17.01
N GLY A 34 2.63 -5.23 -17.42
CA GLY A 34 2.49 -3.87 -16.90
C GLY A 34 1.12 -3.26 -17.20
N LEU A 35 0.57 -3.51 -18.39
CA LEU A 35 -0.77 -3.05 -18.76
C LEU A 35 -1.87 -3.75 -17.94
N VAL A 36 -1.75 -5.06 -17.74
CA VAL A 36 -2.69 -5.83 -16.89
C VAL A 36 -2.66 -5.30 -15.46
N ALA A 37 -1.46 -5.06 -14.91
CA ALA A 37 -1.30 -4.48 -13.58
C ALA A 37 -1.92 -3.07 -13.48
N LEU A 38 -1.74 -2.24 -14.52
CA LEU A 38 -2.35 -0.91 -14.58
C LEU A 38 -3.89 -0.98 -14.61
N ILE A 39 -4.47 -1.82 -15.45
CA ILE A 39 -5.93 -1.99 -15.56
C ILE A 39 -6.50 -2.52 -14.25
N PHE A 40 -5.85 -3.52 -13.64
CA PHE A 40 -6.24 -4.03 -12.34
C PHE A 40 -6.24 -2.91 -11.29
N SER A 41 -5.16 -2.13 -11.22
CA SER A 41 -5.02 -1.01 -10.28
C SER A 41 -6.07 0.08 -10.51
N ALA A 42 -6.40 0.37 -11.77
CA ALA A 42 -7.31 1.42 -12.17
C ALA A 42 -8.80 1.06 -12.07
N SER A 43 -9.12 -0.20 -11.74
CA SER A 43 -10.50 -0.69 -11.66
C SER A 43 -11.01 -0.72 -10.22
N GLY A 44 -11.16 -1.91 -9.62
CA GLY A 44 -11.71 -2.09 -8.28
C GLY A 44 -11.00 -1.31 -7.17
N PRO A 45 -9.65 -1.28 -7.11
CA PRO A 45 -8.93 -0.57 -6.07
C PRO A 45 -9.19 0.95 -6.03
N ILE A 46 -9.39 1.59 -7.18
CA ILE A 46 -9.76 3.03 -7.23
C ILE A 46 -11.15 3.25 -6.65
N ALA A 47 -12.10 2.35 -6.91
CA ALA A 47 -13.47 2.51 -6.42
C ALA A 47 -13.53 2.63 -4.88
N VAL A 48 -12.62 1.98 -4.16
CA VAL A 48 -12.50 2.10 -2.69
C VAL A 48 -12.04 3.50 -2.28
N ILE A 49 -11.10 4.11 -3.00
CA ILE A 49 -10.66 5.51 -2.75
C ILE A 49 -11.81 6.47 -3.03
N LEU A 50 -12.54 6.27 -4.13
CA LEU A 50 -13.70 7.10 -4.48
C LEU A 50 -14.81 7.00 -3.44
N ALA A 51 -15.09 5.80 -2.92
CA ALA A 51 -16.06 5.59 -1.85
C ALA A 51 -15.64 6.30 -0.55
N ALA A 52 -14.37 6.19 -0.16
CA ALA A 52 -13.83 6.89 1.01
C ALA A 52 -13.86 8.41 0.85
N ALA A 53 -13.50 8.91 -0.34
CA ALA A 53 -13.54 10.34 -0.66
C ALA A 53 -14.98 10.89 -0.62
N ALA A 54 -15.94 10.13 -1.14
CA ALA A 54 -17.35 10.47 -1.09
C ALA A 54 -17.89 10.51 0.36
N ALA A 55 -17.54 9.53 1.19
CA ALA A 55 -17.90 9.52 2.62
C ALA A 55 -17.38 10.77 3.36
N GLY A 56 -16.19 11.24 2.98
CA GLY A 56 -15.57 12.46 3.51
C GLY A 56 -16.00 13.77 2.85
N ASN A 57 -16.90 13.73 1.86
CA ASN A 57 -17.27 14.88 1.03
C ASN A 57 -16.06 15.64 0.45
N LEU A 58 -15.00 14.92 0.05
CA LEU A 58 -13.82 15.53 -0.55
C LEU A 58 -14.17 16.17 -1.90
N ASP A 59 -13.58 17.33 -2.17
CA ASP A 59 -13.74 17.97 -3.48
C ASP A 59 -12.97 17.20 -4.59
N PRO A 60 -13.27 17.45 -5.88
CA PRO A 60 -12.60 16.76 -6.98
C PRO A 60 -11.07 16.98 -7.03
N GLY A 61 -10.59 18.14 -6.60
CA GLY A 61 -9.17 18.46 -6.47
C GLY A 61 -8.49 17.62 -5.39
N GLN A 62 -9.12 17.50 -4.22
CA GLN A 62 -8.63 16.62 -3.15
C GLN A 62 -8.62 15.15 -3.59
N THR A 63 -9.71 14.68 -4.18
CA THR A 63 -9.85 13.29 -4.65
C THR A 63 -8.81 12.95 -5.71
N SER A 64 -8.64 13.83 -6.71
CA SER A 64 -7.62 13.64 -7.75
C SER A 64 -6.19 13.69 -7.19
N SER A 65 -5.92 14.54 -6.20
CA SER A 65 -4.61 14.59 -5.54
C SER A 65 -4.29 13.29 -4.79
N TRP A 66 -5.29 12.68 -4.13
CA TRP A 66 -5.12 11.41 -3.44
C TRP A 66 -4.84 10.28 -4.43
N ILE A 67 -5.63 10.17 -5.49
CA ILE A 67 -5.40 9.16 -6.54
C ILE A 67 -4.01 9.35 -7.16
N PHE A 68 -3.64 10.58 -7.50
CA PHE A 68 -2.31 10.89 -8.04
C PHE A 68 -1.19 10.46 -7.10
N GLY A 69 -1.29 10.81 -5.81
CA GLY A 69 -0.31 10.40 -4.80
C GLY A 69 -0.24 8.88 -4.64
N ALA A 70 -1.38 8.19 -4.69
CA ALA A 70 -1.45 6.73 -4.61
C ALA A 70 -0.78 6.06 -5.81
N PHE A 71 -0.99 6.52 -7.04
CA PHE A 71 -0.35 5.93 -8.22
C PHE A 71 1.12 6.31 -8.33
N LEU A 72 1.44 7.60 -8.21
CA LEU A 72 2.80 8.09 -8.40
C LEU A 72 3.71 7.59 -7.26
N GLY A 73 3.29 7.74 -6.01
CA GLY A 73 4.10 7.36 -4.85
C GLY A 73 4.39 5.86 -4.82
N ASN A 74 3.35 5.04 -4.97
CA ASN A 74 3.51 3.58 -4.97
C ASN A 74 4.23 3.07 -6.23
N GLY A 75 3.99 3.68 -7.39
CA GLY A 75 4.69 3.36 -8.63
C GLY A 75 6.19 3.65 -8.52
N LEU A 76 6.57 4.84 -8.03
CA LEU A 76 7.97 5.20 -7.82
C LEU A 76 8.64 4.29 -6.79
N LEU A 77 7.97 3.99 -5.68
CA LEU A 77 8.49 3.08 -4.66
C LEU A 77 8.68 1.66 -5.21
N THR A 78 7.70 1.17 -5.97
CA THR A 78 7.76 -0.13 -6.64
C THR A 78 8.91 -0.21 -7.63
N LEU A 79 9.07 0.79 -8.49
CA LEU A 79 10.18 0.86 -9.44
C LEU A 79 11.53 0.92 -8.71
N LEU A 80 11.64 1.77 -7.69
CA LEU A 80 12.87 1.94 -6.92
C LEU A 80 13.29 0.64 -6.23
N LEU A 81 12.38 -0.03 -5.53
CA LEU A 81 12.71 -1.24 -4.77
C LEU A 81 12.87 -2.47 -5.68
N THR A 82 12.10 -2.57 -6.76
CA THR A 82 12.34 -3.59 -7.80
C THR A 82 13.71 -3.42 -8.43
N TRP A 83 14.12 -2.18 -8.73
CA TRP A 83 15.45 -1.89 -9.26
C TRP A 83 16.57 -2.17 -8.24
N LEU A 84 16.35 -1.81 -6.97
CA LEU A 84 17.34 -1.96 -5.91
C LEU A 84 17.58 -3.43 -5.54
N TYR A 85 16.52 -4.23 -5.42
CA TYR A 85 16.59 -5.64 -5.01
C TYR A 85 16.64 -6.62 -6.17
N ARG A 86 16.42 -6.16 -7.41
CA ARG A 86 16.34 -6.99 -8.63
C ARG A 86 15.34 -8.15 -8.48
N SER A 87 14.22 -7.87 -7.83
CA SER A 87 13.10 -8.79 -7.64
C SER A 87 11.78 -8.06 -7.95
N PRO A 88 10.77 -8.74 -8.52
CA PRO A 88 9.48 -8.11 -8.81
C PRO A 88 8.76 -7.78 -7.50
N GLN A 89 8.90 -6.55 -7.03
CA GLN A 89 8.20 -6.05 -5.85
C GLN A 89 6.94 -5.31 -6.28
N ALA A 90 5.94 -5.27 -5.41
CA ALA A 90 4.68 -4.58 -5.65
C ALA A 90 4.26 -3.86 -4.38
N TYR A 91 4.48 -2.54 -4.34
CA TYR A 91 4.03 -1.69 -3.26
C TYR A 91 2.78 -0.95 -3.70
N PHE A 92 1.73 -1.03 -2.88
CA PHE A 92 0.42 -0.46 -3.13
C PHE A 92 -0.11 0.20 -1.86
N TRP A 93 -1.18 0.99 -2.02
CA TRP A 93 -1.95 1.47 -0.87
C TRP A 93 -2.64 0.29 -0.18
N THR A 94 -3.00 0.51 1.08
CA THR A 94 -3.72 -0.50 1.86
C THR A 94 -5.21 -0.29 1.70
N ILE A 95 -5.93 -1.27 1.15
CA ILE A 95 -7.40 -1.26 1.10
C ILE A 95 -8.02 -1.05 2.50
N PRO A 96 -7.63 -1.80 3.56
CA PRO A 96 -8.24 -1.59 4.89
C PRO A 96 -7.90 -0.21 5.47
N GLY A 97 -6.72 0.34 5.16
CA GLY A 97 -6.41 1.72 5.49
C GLY A 97 -7.35 2.69 4.80
N THR A 98 -7.56 2.58 3.47
CA THR A 98 -8.47 3.47 2.75
C THR A 98 -9.89 3.45 3.33
N VAL A 99 -10.38 2.28 3.75
CA VAL A 99 -11.68 2.16 4.44
C VAL A 99 -11.68 2.95 5.76
N LEU A 100 -10.64 2.78 6.59
CA LEU A 100 -10.49 3.55 7.84
C LEU A 100 -10.39 5.06 7.58
N ALA A 101 -9.71 5.48 6.50
CA ALA A 101 -9.64 6.89 6.12
C ALA A 101 -11.03 7.44 5.75
N GLY A 102 -11.86 6.67 5.06
CA GLY A 102 -13.24 7.06 4.75
C GLY A 102 -14.07 7.33 6.00
N ASP A 103 -13.98 6.44 7.00
CA ASP A 103 -14.63 6.64 8.30
C ASP A 103 -14.05 7.86 9.05
N ALA A 104 -12.72 8.00 9.09
CA ALA A 104 -12.04 9.13 9.74
C ALA A 104 -12.46 10.49 9.14
N LEU A 105 -12.64 10.56 7.82
CA LEU A 105 -13.06 11.78 7.13
C LEU A 105 -14.49 12.24 7.48
N THR A 106 -15.30 11.42 8.16
CA THR A 106 -16.62 11.83 8.65
C THR A 106 -16.55 12.78 9.84
N HIS A 107 -15.42 12.79 10.55
CA HIS A 107 -15.23 13.56 11.79
C HIS A 107 -13.88 14.29 11.89
N LEU A 108 -12.96 14.08 10.96
CA LEU A 108 -11.68 14.77 10.83
C LEU A 108 -11.55 15.42 9.45
N SER A 109 -10.78 16.50 9.36
CA SER A 109 -10.44 17.13 8.08
C SER A 109 -9.47 16.27 7.26
N PHE A 110 -9.45 16.47 5.94
CA PHE A 110 -8.53 15.77 5.04
C PHE A 110 -7.05 15.96 5.45
N GLY A 111 -6.68 17.15 5.91
CA GLY A 111 -5.33 17.45 6.40
C GLY A 111 -4.96 16.69 7.67
N GLU A 112 -5.89 16.55 8.62
CA GLU A 112 -5.67 15.76 9.84
C GLU A 112 -5.50 14.27 9.53
N VAL A 113 -6.30 13.74 8.60
CA VAL A 113 -6.18 12.36 8.14
C VAL A 113 -4.81 12.13 7.48
N ILE A 114 -4.35 13.03 6.60
CA ILE A 114 -3.00 12.96 6.01
C ILE A 114 -1.93 13.00 7.10
N GLY A 115 -2.05 13.91 8.07
CA GLY A 115 -1.12 14.03 9.19
C GLY A 115 -1.04 12.75 10.02
N ALA A 116 -2.18 12.14 10.33
CA ALA A 116 -2.27 10.87 11.04
C ALA A 116 -1.60 9.73 10.25
N TYR A 117 -1.78 9.68 8.93
CA TYR A 117 -1.13 8.71 8.05
C TYR A 117 0.39 8.87 8.03
N LEU A 118 0.88 10.10 7.92
CA LEU A 118 2.32 10.38 7.96
C LEU A 118 2.93 10.02 9.31
N ALA A 119 2.28 10.41 10.41
CA ALA A 119 2.73 10.07 11.76
C ALA A 119 2.75 8.55 12.00
N THR A 120 1.70 7.85 11.57
CA THR A 120 1.62 6.39 11.64
C THR A 120 2.67 5.74 10.75
N GLY A 121 2.91 6.25 9.55
CA GLY A 121 3.95 5.77 8.64
C GLY A 121 5.35 5.89 9.23
N VAL A 122 5.66 7.03 9.87
CA VAL A 122 6.93 7.21 10.60
C VAL A 122 7.04 6.21 11.75
N LEU A 123 5.98 6.05 12.54
CA LEU A 123 5.97 5.09 13.65
C LEU A 123 6.20 3.66 13.16
N VAL A 124 5.46 3.22 12.13
CA VAL A 124 5.60 1.89 11.54
C VAL A 124 6.99 1.70 10.94
N PHE A 125 7.56 2.72 10.29
CA PHE A 125 8.94 2.67 9.79
C PHE A 125 9.94 2.46 10.92
N LEU A 126 9.84 3.21 12.02
CA LEU A 126 10.71 3.06 13.18
C LEU A 126 10.57 1.67 13.82
N LEU A 127 9.33 1.20 14.00
CA LEU A 127 9.05 -0.14 14.52
C LEU A 127 9.62 -1.25 13.62
N GLY A 128 9.47 -1.10 12.31
CA GLY A 128 10.04 -2.01 11.31
C GLY A 128 11.56 -2.00 11.36
N TRP A 129 12.17 -0.82 11.43
CA TRP A 129 13.63 -0.65 11.51
C TRP A 129 14.24 -1.35 12.73
N THR A 130 13.57 -1.29 13.89
CA THR A 130 14.01 -2.00 15.11
C THR A 130 13.86 -3.53 15.04
N GLY A 131 13.14 -4.06 14.05
CA GLY A 131 12.78 -5.48 13.95
C GLY A 131 11.71 -5.92 14.94
N LEU A 132 11.09 -4.99 15.69
CA LEU A 132 10.07 -5.31 16.69
C LEU A 132 8.84 -5.97 16.07
N ILE A 133 8.40 -5.49 14.89
CA ILE A 133 7.26 -6.05 14.17
C ILE A 133 7.47 -7.55 13.89
N GLY A 134 8.66 -7.93 13.44
CA GLY A 134 8.99 -9.34 13.17
C GLY A 134 8.91 -10.20 14.44
N ARG A 135 9.34 -9.67 15.59
CA ARG A 135 9.25 -10.37 16.89
C ARG A 135 7.81 -10.54 17.35
N ILE A 136 6.97 -9.51 17.18
CA ILE A 136 5.55 -9.57 17.52
C ILE A 136 4.83 -10.59 16.63
N MET A 137 5.07 -10.54 15.32
CA MET A 137 4.47 -11.47 14.36
C MET A 137 4.87 -12.93 14.62
N ALA A 138 6.06 -13.19 15.16
CA ALA A 138 6.48 -14.54 15.53
C ALA A 138 5.69 -15.15 16.71
N ILE A 139 5.02 -14.31 17.51
CA ILE A 139 4.24 -14.73 18.68
C ILE A 139 2.73 -14.73 18.39
N LEU A 140 2.27 -13.92 17.42
CA LEU A 140 0.85 -13.82 17.07
C LEU A 140 0.38 -15.06 16.28
N PRO A 141 -0.66 -15.78 16.76
CA PRO A 141 -1.30 -16.81 15.96
C PRO A 141 -1.87 -16.23 14.66
N PRO A 142 -1.65 -16.88 13.50
CA PRO A 142 -2.17 -16.41 12.21
C PRO A 142 -3.69 -16.19 12.20
N THR A 143 -4.43 -16.98 12.99
CA THR A 143 -5.89 -16.84 13.15
C THR A 143 -6.31 -15.49 13.72
N ILE A 144 -5.55 -14.93 14.66
CA ILE A 144 -5.82 -13.60 15.23
C ILE A 144 -5.59 -12.53 14.16
N VAL A 145 -4.51 -12.66 13.38
CA VAL A 145 -4.22 -11.74 12.27
C VAL A 145 -5.36 -11.74 11.24
N MET A 146 -5.82 -12.91 10.83
CA MET A 146 -6.95 -13.03 9.91
C MET A 146 -8.26 -12.50 10.49
N ALA A 147 -8.51 -12.70 11.79
CA ALA A 147 -9.69 -12.14 12.46
C ALA A 147 -9.67 -10.59 12.49
N MET A 148 -8.51 -9.97 12.70
CA MET A 148 -8.36 -8.52 12.63
C MET A 148 -8.67 -7.99 11.22
N VAL A 149 -8.17 -8.67 10.18
CA VAL A 149 -8.48 -8.33 8.78
C VAL A 149 -9.97 -8.53 8.48
N ALA A 150 -10.61 -9.60 8.96
CA ALA A 150 -12.04 -9.76 8.78
C ALA A 150 -12.84 -8.63 9.46
N GLY A 151 -12.44 -8.25 10.68
CA GLY A 151 -13.10 -7.18 11.44
C GLY A 151 -13.07 -5.83 10.75
N ILE A 152 -11.92 -5.43 10.19
CA ILE A 152 -11.78 -4.13 9.51
C ILE A 152 -12.62 -4.04 8.23
N PHE A 153 -12.86 -5.17 7.56
CA PHE A 153 -13.66 -5.24 6.33
C PHE A 153 -15.15 -5.49 6.58
N LEU A 154 -15.54 -5.94 7.78
CA LEU A 154 -16.91 -6.35 8.07
C LEU A 154 -17.91 -5.24 7.76
N ARG A 155 -17.66 -4.01 8.23
CA ARG A 155 -18.58 -2.89 8.01
C ARG A 155 -18.68 -2.52 6.54
N PHE A 156 -17.54 -2.41 5.87
CA PHE A 156 -17.48 -2.15 4.43
C PHE A 156 -18.27 -3.18 3.60
N GLY A 157 -18.17 -4.48 3.94
CA GLY A 157 -18.92 -5.53 3.28
C GLY A 157 -20.44 -5.47 3.55
N LEU A 158 -20.84 -5.13 4.78
CA LEU A 158 -22.27 -4.97 5.13
C LEU A 158 -22.89 -3.77 4.42
N ASP A 159 -22.16 -2.65 4.36
CA ASP A 159 -22.65 -1.42 3.72
C ASP A 159 -22.88 -1.63 2.21
N LEU A 160 -22.05 -2.45 1.54
CA LEU A 160 -22.25 -2.87 0.15
C LEU A 160 -23.56 -3.63 -0.08
N ILE A 161 -23.95 -4.51 0.85
CA ILE A 161 -25.21 -5.25 0.76
C ILE A 161 -26.38 -4.28 0.88
N THR A 162 -26.35 -3.39 1.88
CA THR A 162 -27.41 -2.41 2.09
C THR A 162 -27.55 -1.40 0.96
N ALA A 163 -26.47 -1.09 0.23
CA ALA A 163 -26.52 -0.20 -0.92
C ALA A 163 -27.12 -0.88 -2.18
N ALA A 164 -27.09 -2.21 -2.24
CA ALA A 164 -27.59 -2.99 -3.37
C ALA A 164 -29.07 -3.39 -3.24
N THR A 165 -29.68 -3.16 -2.08
CA THR A 165 -31.08 -3.49 -1.74
C THR A 165 -31.90 -2.23 -1.52
#